data_AF-A0A6I5CKU8-F1
#
_entry.id   AF-A0A6I5CKU8-F1
#
_cell.length_a   1.000
_cell.length_b   1.000
_cell.length_c   1.000
_cell.angle_alpha   90.00
_cell.angle_beta   90.00
_cell.angle_gamma   90.00
#
_symmetry.space_group_name_H-M   'P 1'
#
loop_
_entity.id
_entity.type
_entity.pdbx_description
1 polymer ?
#
loop_
_entity_poly.entity_id
_entity_poly.type
_entity_poly.pdbx_seq_one_letter_code
_entity_poly.pdbx_strand_id
1 'polypeptide(L)' 'MSIAADERRTRILEIVRKLGTVRVTDLAARLDLPAVTVRRDVAALAEAGRLRRAHGSVSVPD' A
#
# COMPACT_ATOMS: atom_id res chain seq x y z
N MET A 1 2.72 -8.30 -18.36
CA MET A 1 1.27 -8.11 -18.12
C MET A 1 1.15 -7.22 -16.90
N SER A 2 0.57 -6.02 -17.01
CA SER A 2 0.47 -5.10 -15.86
C SER A 2 -0.72 -5.50 -15.00
N ILE A 3 -0.54 -5.61 -13.68
CA ILE A 3 -1.66 -5.92 -12.77
C ILE A 3 -2.59 -4.70 -12.70
N ALA A 4 -3.90 -4.94 -12.62
CA ALA A 4 -4.88 -3.87 -12.51
C ALA A 4 -4.69 -3.06 -11.21
N ALA A 5 -5.08 -1.78 -11.23
CA ALA A 5 -4.91 -0.91 -10.07
C ALA A 5 -5.69 -1.40 -8.84
N ASP A 6 -6.92 -1.87 -9.03
CA ASP A 6 -7.75 -2.39 -7.93
C ASP A 6 -7.21 -3.68 -7.34
N GLU A 7 -6.66 -4.58 -8.17
CA GLU A 7 -6.00 -5.79 -7.68
C GLU A 7 -4.76 -5.44 -6.86
N ARG A 8 -3.95 -4.50 -7.34
CA ARG A 8 -2.77 -4.00 -6.61
C ARG A 8 -3.14 -3.40 -5.26
N ARG A 9 -4.17 -2.57 -5.23
CA ARG A 9 -4.69 -1.94 -4.00
C ARG A 9 -5.21 -2.98 -3.02
N THR A 10 -5.89 -4.02 -3.52
CA THR A 10 -6.35 -5.15 -2.71
C THR A 10 -5.17 -5.87 -2.04
N ARG A 11 -4.12 -6.20 -2.82
CA ARG A 11 -2.89 -6.81 -2.27
C ARG A 11 -2.18 -5.91 -1.24
N ILE A 12 -2.13 -4.60 -1.48
CA ILE A 12 -1.58 -3.65 -0.50
C ILE A 12 -2.36 -3.73 0.82
N LEU A 13 -3.70 -3.68 0.76
CA LEU A 13 -4.54 -3.78 1.96
C LEU A 13 -4.32 -5.09 2.72
N GLU A 14 -4.23 -6.22 2.02
CA GLU A 14 -3.98 -7.53 2.64
C GLU A 14 -2.64 -7.58 3.37
N ILE A 15 -1.57 -7.10 2.73
CA ILE A 15 -0.23 -7.07 3.33
C ILE A 15 -0.23 -6.17 4.57
N VAL A 16 -0.82 -4.98 4.49
CA VAL A 16 -0.84 -4.03 5.61
C VAL A 16 -1.70 -4.56 6.75
N ARG A 17 -2.86 -5.18 6.48
CA ARG A 17 -3.67 -5.84 7.51
C ARG A 17 -2.93 -6.97 8.21
N LYS A 18 -2.13 -7.76 7.47
CA LYS A 18 -1.36 -8.87 8.01
C LYS A 18 -0.17 -8.41 8.87
N LEU A 19 0.46 -7.30 8.50
CA LEU A 19 1.70 -6.82 9.13
C LEU A 19 1.50 -5.64 10.10
N GLY A 20 0.29 -5.07 10.16
CA GLY A 20 -0.04 -3.90 10.97
C GLY A 20 0.49 -2.61 10.36
N THR A 21 1.81 -2.38 10.47
CA THR A 21 2.49 -1.18 9.97
C THR A 21 3.68 -1.58 9.09
N VAL A 22 3.76 -1.04 7.88
CA VAL A 22 4.75 -1.44 6.86
C VAL A 22 5.34 -0.21 6.18
N ARG A 23 6.62 -0.23 5.81
CA ARG A 23 7.21 0.83 4.97
C ARG A 23 6.71 0.72 3.53
N VAL A 24 6.52 1.86 2.87
CA VAL A 24 6.08 1.85 1.47
C VAL A 24 7.13 1.21 0.53
N THR A 25 8.41 1.36 0.85
CA THR A 25 9.51 0.67 0.14
C THR A 25 9.44 -0.84 0.27
N ASP A 26 9.01 -1.31 1.43
CA ASP A 26 8.91 -2.74 1.76
C ASP A 26 7.70 -3.38 1.08
N LEU A 27 6.61 -2.62 0.91
CA LEU A 27 5.47 -3.01 0.07
C LEU A 27 5.88 -3.08 -1.41
N ALA A 28 6.65 -2.11 -1.88
CA ALA A 28 7.15 -2.07 -3.25
C ALA A 28 8.00 -3.31 -3.57
N ALA A 29 8.93 -3.67 -2.68
CA ALA A 29 9.73 -4.88 -2.81
C ALA A 29 8.87 -6.16 -2.80
N ARG A 30 7.88 -6.27 -1.89
CA ARG A 30 7.00 -7.45 -1.78
C ARG A 30 6.10 -7.65 -2.99
N LEU A 31 5.68 -6.55 -3.62
CA LEU A 31 4.78 -6.58 -4.77
C LEU A 31 5.54 -6.64 -6.10
N ASP A 32 6.88 -6.57 -6.07
CA ASP A 32 7.75 -6.41 -7.24
C ASP A 32 7.31 -5.22 -8.12
N LEU A 33 7.12 -4.07 -7.48
CA LEU A 33 6.63 -2.86 -8.14
C LEU A 33 7.49 -1.63 -7.81
N PRO A 34 7.55 -0.64 -8.72
CA PRO A 34 8.19 0.62 -8.43
C PRO A 34 7.57 1.32 -7.21
N ALA A 35 8.40 1.87 -6.33
CA ALA A 35 7.94 2.57 -5.13
C ALA A 35 7.02 3.75 -5.46
N VAL A 36 7.19 4.41 -6.62
CA VAL A 36 6.28 5.48 -7.07
C VAL A 36 4.86 4.97 -7.33
N THR A 37 4.72 3.77 -7.89
CA THR A 37 3.41 3.13 -8.14
C THR A 37 2.74 2.84 -6.80
N VAL A 38 3.43 2.12 -5.91
CA VAL A 38 2.88 1.78 -4.59
C VAL A 38 2.56 3.03 -3.76
N ARG A 39 3.37 4.09 -3.84
CA ARG A 39 3.06 5.39 -3.18
C ARG A 39 1.74 5.99 -3.69
N ARG A 40 1.45 5.92 -4.99
CA ARG A 40 0.20 6.41 -5.57
C ARG A 40 -1.01 5.61 -5.09
N ASP A 41 -0.90 4.29 -5.00
CA ASP A 41 -2.00 3.46 -4.50
C ASP A 41 -2.23 3.60 -3.01
N VAL A 42 -1.15 3.65 -2.23
CA VAL A 42 -1.22 3.94 -0.79
C VAL A 42 -1.84 5.31 -0.55
N ALA A 43 -1.53 6.32 -1.37
CA ALA A 43 -2.20 7.62 -1.30
C ALA A 43 -3.69 7.49 -1.60
N ALA A 44 -4.08 6.86 -2.71
CA ALA A 44 -5.49 6.67 -3.07
C ALA A 44 -6.29 5.91 -1.99
N LEU A 45 -5.68 4.88 -1.38
CA LEU A 45 -6.28 4.13 -0.28
C LEU A 45 -6.39 4.96 0.99
N ALA A 46 -5.43 5.83 1.27
CA ALA A 46 -5.48 6.73 2.42
C ALA A 46 -6.55 7.82 2.27
N GLU A 47 -6.67 8.42 1.09
CA GLU A 47 -7.76 9.36 0.78
C GLU A 47 -9.14 8.70 0.90
N ALA A 48 -9.24 7.42 0.55
CA ALA A 48 -10.45 6.63 0.75
C ALA A 48 -10.68 6.16 2.20
N GLY A 49 -9.84 6.55 3.15
CA GLY A 49 -9.93 6.15 4.56
C GLY A 49 -9.62 4.67 4.82
N ARG A 50 -9.02 3.97 3.86
CA ARG A 50 -8.72 2.52 3.94
C ARG A 50 -7.35 2.22 4.53
N LEU A 51 -6.45 3.21 4.56
CA LEU A 51 -5.12 3.14 5.13
C LEU A 51 -4.77 4.46 5.83
N ARG A 52 -3.83 4.42 6.78
CA ARG A 52 -3.17 5.59 7.36
C ARG A 52 -1.73 5.66 6.87
N ARG A 53 -1.21 6.87 6.67
CA ARG A 53 0.18 7.12 6.26
C ARG A 53 0.89 7.94 7.32
N ALA A 54 2.13 7.59 7.66
CA ALA A 54 2.97 8.36 8.57
C ALA A 54 4.45 8.19 8.21
N HIS A 55 5.21 9.29 8.05
CA HIS A 55 6.67 9.28 7.83
C HIS A 55 7.21 8.14 6.91
N GLY A 56 6.56 7.89 5.77
CA GLY A 56 6.97 6.84 4.81
C GLY A 56 6.56 5.40 5.16
N SER A 57 5.78 5.23 6.23
CA SER A 57 5.07 4.00 6.59
C SER A 57 3.58 4.10 6.30
N VAL A 58 2.92 2.95 6.26
CA VAL A 58 1.49 2.80 6.08
C VAL A 58 0.94 1.76 7.07
N SER A 59 -0.25 1.98 7.58
CA SER A 59 -0.93 1.08 8.53
C SER A 59 -2.43 1.00 8.25
N VAL A 60 -3.11 0.05 8.89
CA VAL A 60 -4.58 0.07 8.97
C VAL A 60 -5.06 1.33 9.72
N PRO A 61 -6.24 1.88 9.37
CA PRO A 61 -6.91 2.89 10.19
C PRO A 61 -7.27 2.34 11.57
N ASP A 62 -7.38 3.23 12.55
CA ASP A 62 -7.86 2.94 13.91
C ASP A 62 -9.33 2.49 13.93
#